data_AF-A0A7S2K1S6-F1
#
_entry.id   AF-A0A7S2K1S6-F1
#
_cell.length_a   1.000
_cell.length_b   1.000
_cell.length_c   1.000
_cell.angle_alpha   90.00
_cell.angle_beta   90.00
_cell.angle_gamma   90.00
#
_symmetry.space_group_name_H-M   'P 1'
#
loop_
_entity.id
_entity.type
_entity.pdbx_description
1 polymer ?
#
loop_
_entity_poly.entity_id
_entity_poly.type
_entity_poly.pdbx_seq_one_letter_code
_entity_poly.pdbx_strand_id
1 'polypeptide(L)'
;RWHFQVDAAWQAEDVWDEHAAMFLADSCRTASIVRRGGLIDSMPTIHPESTLRMALSLMSAVFVLYELTMMPLQISELVPEGKHFVVIDGVLFAFWCFDCFSLFLTGYYEDGVAEMRPTKVATKYLKT
;
A
#
# COMPACT_ATOMS: atom_id res chain seq x y z
N ARG A 1 6.31 -21.55 -50.70
CA ARG A 1 5.05 -22.07 -50.13
C ARG A 1 5.29 -22.21 -48.63
N TRP A 2 5.02 -21.14 -47.89
CA TRP A 2 5.26 -21.08 -46.44
C TRP A 2 3.95 -21.41 -45.74
N HIS A 3 3.88 -22.56 -45.07
CA HIS A 3 2.76 -22.91 -44.19
C HIS A 3 3.02 -22.26 -42.84
N PHE A 4 2.25 -21.22 -42.54
CA PHE A 4 2.24 -20.51 -41.26
C PHE A 4 1.42 -21.35 -40.28
N GLN A 5 2.05 -21.95 -39.26
CA GLN A 5 1.36 -22.64 -38.15
C GLN A 5 0.83 -21.58 -37.19
N VAL A 6 -0.48 -21.30 -37.23
CA VAL A 6 -1.18 -20.36 -36.33
C VAL A 6 -1.88 -21.10 -35.16
N ASP A 7 -1.88 -22.43 -35.17
CA ASP A 7 -2.80 -23.21 -34.33
C ASP A 7 -2.31 -23.43 -32.88
N ALA A 8 -1.08 -23.03 -32.53
CA ALA A 8 -0.54 -23.24 -31.19
C ALA A 8 -0.87 -22.11 -30.18
N ALA A 9 -1.28 -20.93 -30.66
CA ALA A 9 -1.52 -19.78 -29.77
C ALA A 9 -2.91 -19.80 -29.09
N TRP A 10 -3.88 -20.52 -29.67
CA TRP A 10 -5.27 -20.52 -29.19
C TRP A 10 -5.56 -21.58 -28.11
N GLN A 11 -4.71 -22.59 -27.92
CA GLN A 11 -4.87 -23.56 -26.83
C GLN A 11 -4.44 -23.02 -25.45
N ALA A 12 -3.88 -21.81 -25.40
CA ALA A 12 -3.48 -21.18 -24.14
C ALA A 12 -4.63 -20.42 -23.45
N GLU A 13 -5.77 -20.18 -24.12
CA GLU A 13 -6.89 -19.45 -23.52
C GLU A 13 -7.79 -20.32 -22.63
N ASP A 14 -7.92 -21.63 -22.92
CA ASP A 14 -8.76 -22.55 -22.12
C ASP A 14 -8.18 -22.84 -20.71
N VAL A 15 -6.88 -22.62 -20.49
CA VAL A 15 -6.23 -22.87 -19.19
C VAL A 15 -6.56 -21.77 -18.16
N TRP A 16 -6.88 -20.55 -18.61
CA TRP A 16 -7.16 -19.45 -17.68
C TRP A 16 -8.52 -19.59 -16.99
N ASP A 17 -9.50 -20.24 -17.63
CA ASP A 17 -10.85 -20.41 -17.09
C ASP A 17 -10.92 -21.44 -15.95
N GLU A 18 -10.13 -22.52 -16.00
CA GLU A 18 -10.10 -23.52 -14.92
C GLU A 18 -9.38 -22.97 -13.67
N HIS A 19 -8.34 -22.16 -13.84
CA HIS A 19 -7.66 -21.51 -12.73
C HIS A 19 -8.53 -20.42 -12.09
N ALA A 20 -9.28 -19.65 -12.88
CA ALA A 20 -10.21 -18.64 -12.36
C ALA A 20 -11.33 -19.28 -11.51
N ALA A 21 -11.88 -20.43 -11.92
CA ALA A 21 -12.87 -21.16 -11.14
C ALA A 21 -12.30 -21.72 -9.81
N MET A 22 -11.03 -22.15 -9.80
CA MET A 22 -10.34 -22.58 -8.58
C MET A 22 -10.10 -21.40 -7.61
N PHE A 23 -9.70 -20.22 -8.11
CA PHE A 23 -9.54 -19.02 -7.28
C PHE A 23 -10.86 -18.54 -6.64
N LEU A 24 -11.98 -18.63 -7.36
CA LEU A 24 -13.29 -18.23 -6.83
C LEU A 24 -13.84 -19.22 -5.79
N ALA A 25 -13.56 -20.51 -5.93
CA ALA A 25 -14.00 -21.53 -4.96
C ALA A 25 -13.23 -21.45 -3.62
N ASP A 26 -11.95 -21.09 -3.66
CA ASP A 26 -11.11 -20.98 -2.45
C ASP A 26 -11.38 -19.68 -1.69
N SER A 27 -11.75 -18.62 -2.40
CA SER A 27 -12.18 -17.35 -1.80
C SER A 27 -13.44 -17.49 -0.94
N CYS A 28 -14.28 -18.51 -1.16
CA CYS A 28 -15.50 -18.74 -0.39
C CYS A 28 -15.29 -19.55 0.90
N ARG A 29 -14.20 -20.32 1.04
CA ARG A 29 -13.90 -21.09 2.28
C ARG A 29 -13.12 -20.30 3.31
N THR A 30 -12.31 -19.34 2.88
CA THR A 30 -11.42 -18.58 3.76
C THR A 30 -12.11 -17.42 4.50
N ALA A 31 -13.39 -17.17 4.22
CA ALA A 31 -14.20 -16.15 4.90
C ALA A 31 -14.64 -16.51 6.33
N SER A 32 -14.24 -17.65 6.89
CA SER A 32 -14.78 -18.16 8.17
C SER A 32 -13.80 -18.33 9.34
N ILE A 33 -12.53 -17.95 9.19
CA ILE A 33 -11.51 -18.27 10.21
C ILE A 33 -11.25 -17.12 11.20
N VAL A 34 -12.00 -17.22 12.31
CA VAL A 34 -11.63 -16.86 13.69
C VAL A 34 -11.69 -15.37 14.07
N ARG A 35 -12.91 -14.98 14.51
CA ARG A 35 -13.11 -13.97 15.56
C ARG A 35 -12.55 -14.50 16.89
N ARG A 36 -11.44 -13.95 17.38
CA ARG A 36 -11.11 -13.97 18.81
C ARG A 36 -10.89 -12.54 19.25
N GLY A 37 -11.97 -11.94 19.76
CA GLY A 37 -11.99 -10.57 20.25
C GLY A 37 -10.95 -10.36 21.36
N GLY A 38 -9.86 -9.69 21.01
CA GLY A 38 -9.04 -8.91 21.92
C GLY A 38 -9.38 -7.44 21.75
N LEU A 39 -9.12 -6.60 22.76
CA LEU A 39 -9.35 -5.14 22.71
C LEU A 39 -8.65 -4.43 21.52
N ILE A 40 -7.62 -5.07 20.94
CA ILE A 40 -6.84 -4.57 19.80
C ILE A 40 -7.53 -4.87 18.45
N ASP A 41 -8.47 -5.81 18.43
CA ASP A 41 -9.20 -6.26 17.22
C ASP A 41 -10.33 -5.30 16.81
N SER A 42 -10.56 -4.25 17.61
CA SER A 42 -11.55 -3.20 17.34
C SER A 42 -10.93 -1.93 16.76
N MET A 43 -9.62 -1.88 16.51
CA MET A 43 -9.02 -0.76 15.80
C MET A 43 -9.52 -0.74 14.35
N PRO A 44 -10.02 0.41 13.85
CA PRO A 44 -10.49 0.51 12.49
C PRO A 44 -9.32 0.23 11.54
N THR A 45 -9.34 -0.92 10.89
CA THR A 45 -8.34 -1.27 9.88
C THR A 45 -8.77 -0.67 8.56
N ILE A 46 -7.84 -0.01 7.87
CA ILE A 46 -8.12 0.67 6.61
C ILE A 46 -7.86 -0.33 5.47
N HIS A 47 -8.88 -0.54 4.63
CA HIS A 47 -8.72 -1.37 3.45
C HIS A 47 -7.68 -0.74 2.50
N PRO A 48 -6.74 -1.51 1.94
CA PRO A 48 -5.69 -1.00 1.06
C PRO A 48 -6.24 -0.28 -0.19
N GLU A 49 -7.41 -0.70 -0.69
CA GLU A 49 -8.09 -0.06 -1.82
C GLU A 49 -9.01 1.11 -1.43
N SER A 50 -8.98 1.56 -0.17
CA SER A 50 -9.80 2.69 0.23
C SER A 50 -9.35 3.98 -0.45
N THR A 51 -10.32 4.82 -0.81
CA THR A 51 -10.08 6.16 -1.37
C THR A 51 -9.25 7.04 -0.45
N LEU A 52 -9.37 6.85 0.87
CA LEU A 52 -8.55 7.52 1.88
C LEU A 52 -7.07 7.15 1.72
N ARG A 53 -6.74 5.86 1.60
CA ARG A 53 -5.35 5.41 1.41
C ARG A 53 -4.77 5.97 0.11
N MET A 54 -5.57 6.02 -0.95
CA MET A 54 -5.18 6.63 -2.23
C MET A 54 -4.92 8.14 -2.07
N ALA A 55 -5.79 8.88 -1.36
CA ALA A 55 -5.59 10.30 -1.09
C ALA A 55 -4.32 10.58 -0.26
N LEU A 56 -4.06 9.76 0.77
CA LEU A 56 -2.80 9.84 1.54
C LEU A 56 -1.57 9.59 0.67
N SER A 57 -1.64 8.61 -0.23
CA SER A 57 -0.55 8.29 -1.16
C SER A 57 -0.29 9.41 -2.17
N LEU A 58 -1.36 10.09 -2.64
CA LEU A 58 -1.21 11.26 -3.50
C LEU A 58 -0.63 12.45 -2.74
N MET A 59 -1.08 12.68 -1.51
CA MET A 59 -0.57 13.76 -0.65
C MET A 59 0.91 13.55 -0.30
N SER A 60 1.31 12.31 0.02
CA SER A 60 2.73 11.99 0.27
C SER A 60 3.58 12.22 -0.97
N ALA A 61 3.11 11.85 -2.18
CA ALA A 61 3.82 12.14 -3.42
C ALA A 61 4.07 13.64 -3.64
N VAL A 62 3.10 14.50 -3.31
CA VAL A 62 3.25 15.97 -3.39
C VAL A 62 4.30 16.47 -2.40
N PHE A 63 4.29 15.95 -1.16
CA PHE A 63 5.25 16.37 -0.13
C PHE A 63 6.68 15.90 -0.45
N VAL A 64 6.84 14.68 -0.97
CA VAL A 64 8.15 14.21 -1.47
C VAL A 64 8.67 15.11 -2.59
N LEU A 65 7.82 15.51 -3.53
CA LEU A 65 8.21 16.41 -4.60
C LEU A 65 8.65 17.78 -4.07
N TYR A 66 7.93 18.29 -3.06
CA TYR A 66 8.31 19.51 -2.36
C TYR A 66 9.68 19.36 -1.67
N GLU A 67 9.90 18.29 -0.90
CA GLU A 67 11.18 18.06 -0.22
C GLU A 67 12.34 17.89 -1.21
N LEU A 68 12.14 17.15 -2.31
CA LEU A 68 13.16 16.99 -3.35
C LEU A 68 13.57 18.30 -4.01
N THR A 69 12.64 19.24 -4.16
CA THR A 69 12.92 20.56 -4.76
C THR A 69 13.49 21.55 -3.75
N MET A 70 13.07 21.49 -2.49
CA MET A 70 13.51 22.41 -1.43
C MET A 70 14.84 22.01 -0.78
N MET A 71 15.15 20.71 -0.67
CA MET A 71 16.41 20.24 -0.10
C MET A 71 17.65 20.86 -0.76
N PRO A 72 17.82 20.87 -2.10
CA PRO A 72 18.97 21.55 -2.71
C PRO A 72 18.94 23.07 -2.51
N LEU A 73 17.75 23.68 -2.44
CA LEU A 73 17.60 25.11 -2.20
C LEU A 73 18.00 25.51 -0.78
N GLN A 74 17.71 24.67 0.22
CA GLN A 74 18.13 24.85 1.61
C GLN A 74 19.65 24.75 1.78
N ILE A 75 20.31 23.89 1.01
CA ILE A 75 21.78 23.77 1.02
C ILE A 75 22.43 24.99 0.35
N SER A 76 21.70 25.66 -0.55
CA SER A 76 22.19 26.89 -1.17
C SER A 76 22.13 28.04 -0.17
N GLU A 77 23.22 28.78 -0.02
CA GLU A 77 23.30 29.98 0.85
C GLU A 77 22.38 31.14 0.39
N LEU A 78 21.57 30.93 -0.66
CA LEU A 78 20.71 31.96 -1.25
C LEU A 78 19.45 32.23 -0.43
N VAL A 79 19.07 31.35 0.49
CA VAL A 79 17.83 31.47 1.25
C VAL A 79 18.13 31.77 2.72
N PRO A 80 17.81 32.98 3.21
CA PRO A 80 17.91 33.29 4.63
C PRO A 80 17.03 32.32 5.43
N GLU A 81 17.53 31.83 6.57
CA GLU A 81 16.78 31.00 7.51
C GLU A 81 15.53 31.74 8.00
N GLY A 82 14.44 31.60 7.25
CA GLY A 82 13.16 32.18 7.55
C GLY A 82 12.41 31.32 8.55
N LYS A 83 11.70 31.95 9.49
CA LYS A 83 10.77 31.27 10.41
C LYS A 83 9.74 30.38 9.71
N HIS A 84 9.48 30.63 8.42
CA HIS A 84 8.58 29.84 7.59
C HIS A 84 9.08 28.41 7.35
N PHE A 85 10.39 28.19 7.21
CA PHE A 85 10.94 26.84 6.99
C PHE A 85 10.69 25.94 8.20
N VAL A 86 10.97 26.44 9.40
CA VAL A 86 10.75 25.70 10.65
C VAL A 86 9.29 25.24 10.81
N VAL A 87 8.32 26.08 10.41
CA VAL A 87 6.90 25.72 10.47
C VAL A 87 6.57 24.64 9.44
N ILE A 88 7.06 24.77 8.21
CA ILE A 88 6.80 23.80 7.14
C ILE A 88 7.44 22.45 7.48
N ASP A 89 8.69 22.45 7.95
CA ASP A 89 9.40 21.25 8.39
C ASP A 89 8.65 20.56 9.53
N GLY A 90 8.12 21.33 10.49
CA GLY A 90 7.27 20.79 11.57
C GLY A 90 5.98 20.14 11.06
N VAL A 91 5.33 20.73 10.05
CA VAL A 91 4.13 20.17 9.42
C VAL A 91 4.45 18.89 8.64
N LEU A 92 5.53 18.89 7.86
CA LEU A 92 6.02 17.71 7.13
C LEU A 92 6.35 16.58 8.11
N PHE A 93 7.07 16.88 9.19
CA PHE A 93 7.39 15.90 10.23
C PHE A 93 6.13 15.30 10.86
N ALA A 94 5.14 16.13 11.20
CA ALA A 94 3.86 15.65 11.74
C ALA A 94 3.10 14.78 10.72
N PHE A 95 3.11 15.15 9.44
CA PHE A 95 2.52 14.36 8.38
C PHE A 95 3.22 13.00 8.23
N TRP A 96 4.55 12.98 8.20
CA TRP A 96 5.33 11.74 8.09
C TRP A 96 5.10 10.81 9.29
N CYS A 97 4.97 11.36 10.50
CA CYS A 97 4.56 10.58 11.68
C CYS A 97 3.18 9.94 11.48
N PHE A 98 2.23 10.68 10.94
CA PHE A 98 0.89 10.18 10.67
C PHE A 98 0.87 9.11 9.56
N ASP A 99 1.59 9.32 8.46
CA ASP A 99 1.67 8.35 7.36
C ASP A 99 2.35 7.05 7.83
N CYS A 100 3.45 7.15 8.59
CA CYS A 100 4.08 6.00 9.24
C CYS A 100 3.11 5.25 10.15
N PHE A 101 2.30 5.97 10.94
CA PHE A 101 1.27 5.34 11.76
C PHE A 101 0.17 4.68 10.92
N SER A 102 -0.22 5.30 9.80
CA SER A 102 -1.17 4.74 8.84
C SER A 102 -0.67 3.42 8.23
N LEU A 103 0.64 3.20 8.09
CA LEU A 103 1.19 1.94 7.57
C LEU A 103 0.88 0.76 8.50
N PHE A 104 0.89 0.96 9.82
CA PHE A 104 0.52 -0.08 10.80
C PHE A 104 -0.98 -0.38 10.81
N LEU A 105 -1.80 0.59 10.38
CA LEU A 105 -3.26 0.48 10.27
C LEU A 105 -3.73 -0.05 8.92
N THR A 106 -2.84 -0.13 7.93
CA THR A 106 -3.18 -0.61 6.58
C THR A 106 -2.83 -2.10 6.49
N GLY A 107 -3.83 -2.92 6.16
CA GLY A 107 -3.61 -4.36 5.94
C GLY A 107 -2.76 -4.62 4.69
N TYR A 108 -2.16 -5.80 4.63
CA TYR A 108 -1.36 -6.23 3.49
C TYR A 108 -1.98 -7.44 2.80
N TYR A 109 -1.69 -7.63 1.51
CA TYR A 109 -2.08 -8.83 0.78
C TYR A 109 -1.01 -9.91 0.96
N GLU A 110 -1.42 -11.10 1.39
CA GLU A 110 -0.59 -12.32 1.47
C GLU A 110 -1.34 -13.42 0.75
N ASP A 111 -0.74 -13.99 -0.29
CA ASP A 111 -1.33 -15.06 -1.11
C ASP A 111 -2.75 -14.74 -1.64
N GLY A 112 -3.00 -13.48 -2.00
CA GLY A 112 -4.30 -13.01 -2.51
C GLY A 112 -5.36 -12.75 -1.44
N VAL A 113 -5.04 -12.96 -0.15
CA VAL A 113 -5.93 -12.69 0.98
C VAL A 113 -5.49 -11.41 1.70
N ALA A 114 -6.45 -10.50 1.94
CA ALA A 114 -6.20 -9.26 2.67
C ALA A 114 -6.12 -9.54 4.18
N GLU A 115 -4.92 -9.50 4.75
CA GLU A 115 -4.68 -9.67 6.19
C GLU A 115 -4.76 -8.32 6.90
N MET A 116 -5.79 -8.16 7.73
CA MET A 116 -6.11 -6.94 8.46
C MET A 116 -5.60 -6.95 9.91
N ARG A 117 -4.80 -7.94 10.31
CA ARG A 117 -4.35 -8.09 11.71
C ARG A 117 -3.16 -7.16 12.00
N PRO A 118 -3.32 -6.09 12.80
CA PRO A 118 -2.26 -5.10 13.02
C PRO A 118 -1.01 -5.69 13.69
N THR A 119 -1.16 -6.74 14.50
CA THR A 119 -0.03 -7.45 15.14
C THR A 119 0.84 -8.18 14.13
N LYS A 120 0.24 -8.82 13.11
CA LYS A 120 0.97 -9.45 12.01
C LYS A 120 1.63 -8.40 11.13
N VAL A 121 0.90 -7.32 10.81
CA VAL A 121 1.40 -6.17 10.04
C VAL A 121 2.65 -5.60 10.70
N ALA A 122 2.60 -5.26 11.99
CA ALA A 122 3.74 -4.71 12.74
C ALA A 122 4.93 -5.67 12.77
N THR A 123 4.71 -6.97 13.00
CA THR A 123 5.78 -7.97 13.00
C THR A 123 6.46 -8.09 11.63
N LYS A 124 5.68 -7.99 10.56
CA LYS A 124 6.18 -8.04 9.18
C LYS A 124 6.98 -6.79 8.83
N TYR A 125 6.48 -5.60 9.18
CA TYR A 125 7.21 -4.34 9.01
C TYR A 125 8.50 -4.28 9.83
N LEU A 126 8.51 -4.78 11.07
CA LEU A 126 9.74 -4.82 11.89
C LEU A 126 10.78 -5.81 11.39
N LYS A 127 10.36 -6.81 10.61
CA LYS A 127 11.25 -7.83 10.03
C LYS A 127 11.79 -7.44 8.65
N THR A 128 11.11 -6.53 7.96
CA THR A 128 11.50 -6.05 6.62
C THR A 128 12.54 -4.94 6.76
#